data_AF-A0A117M1W7-F1
#
_entry.id   AF-A0A117M1W7-F1
#
_cell.length_a   1.000
_cell.length_b   1.000
_cell.length_c   1.000
_cell.angle_alpha   90.00
_cell.angle_beta   90.00
_cell.angle_gamma   90.00
#
_symmetry.space_group_name_H-M   'P 1'
#
loop_
_entity.id
_entity.type
_entity.pdbx_description
1 polymer ?
#
loop_
_entity_poly.entity_id
_entity_poly.type
_entity_poly.pdbx_seq_one_letter_code
_entity_poly.pdbx_strand_id
1 'polypeptide(L)'
;MASSNSSQALSPGDKPPQLKDADDIALEAIAQSSKNKADDSESEVDKSDEFAQTLHSLEKVIESKANKLMTLKEKIKQKREMVKNVYENDPQYQEATEAREEATQVFKQRRSTLEETAQMRSLREEMRDLKEDVKDIEESLSNHLINYHQLTNSTSFDTSDGDQWEFDIKAKVKNKKTE
;
A
#
# COMPACT_ATOMS: atom_id res chain seq x y z
N MET A 1 3.76 -6.28 -63.66
CA MET A 1 2.91 -7.05 -62.73
C MET A 1 3.25 -6.63 -61.32
N ALA A 2 2.20 -6.35 -60.52
CA ALA A 2 2.21 -5.94 -59.12
C ALA A 2 2.82 -7.05 -58.21
N SER A 3 3.22 -6.85 -56.95
CA SER A 3 2.63 -6.03 -55.89
C SER A 3 3.66 -5.76 -54.79
N SER A 4 3.63 -4.56 -54.22
CA SER A 4 4.32 -4.18 -52.99
C SER A 4 3.45 -4.56 -51.79
N ASN A 5 3.98 -5.36 -50.86
CA ASN A 5 3.33 -5.69 -49.59
C ASN A 5 3.94 -4.81 -48.48
N SER A 6 3.25 -3.74 -48.09
CA SER A 6 3.65 -2.86 -47.00
C SER A 6 2.98 -3.32 -45.70
N SER A 7 3.78 -3.86 -44.78
CA SER A 7 3.38 -4.12 -43.39
C SER A 7 3.29 -2.78 -42.66
N GLN A 8 2.09 -2.22 -42.57
CA GLN A 8 1.86 -1.00 -41.80
C GLN A 8 1.41 -1.39 -40.39
N ALA A 9 2.33 -1.21 -39.45
CA ALA A 9 2.10 -1.31 -38.02
C ALA A 9 0.90 -0.45 -37.59
N LEU A 10 0.02 -1.03 -36.77
CA LEU A 10 -1.08 -0.33 -36.13
C LEU A 10 -0.51 0.75 -35.20
N SER A 11 -0.77 2.01 -35.53
CA SER A 11 -0.45 3.16 -34.68
C SER A 11 -1.48 3.27 -33.56
N PRO A 12 -1.11 3.20 -32.27
CA PRO A 12 -2.03 3.41 -31.16
C PRO A 12 -2.16 4.91 -30.92
N GLY A 13 -3.04 5.58 -31.66
CA GLY A 13 -3.11 7.05 -31.61
C GLY A 13 -4.46 7.69 -31.92
N ASP A 14 -5.41 6.98 -32.54
CA ASP A 14 -6.69 7.60 -32.88
C ASP A 14 -7.63 7.60 -31.68
N LYS A 15 -7.49 8.67 -30.87
CA LYS A 15 -8.54 9.11 -29.97
C LYS A 15 -9.80 9.36 -30.83
N PRO A 16 -10.96 8.78 -30.48
CA PRO A 16 -12.18 9.05 -31.21
C PRO A 16 -12.47 10.55 -31.21
N PRO A 17 -13.11 11.08 -32.27
CA PRO A 17 -13.37 12.51 -32.42
C PRO A 17 -14.11 12.99 -31.17
N GLN A 18 -13.54 14.01 -30.52
CA GLN A 18 -14.20 14.71 -29.43
C GLN A 18 -15.42 15.40 -30.04
N LEU A 19 -16.56 14.71 -30.04
CA LEU A 19 -17.84 15.40 -30.09
C LEU A 19 -17.80 16.35 -28.90
N LYS A 20 -18.10 17.64 -29.14
CA LYS A 20 -18.33 18.60 -28.06
C LYS A 20 -19.35 17.96 -27.11
N ASP A 21 -18.84 17.43 -26.01
CA ASP A 21 -19.62 16.63 -25.08
C ASP A 21 -20.65 17.57 -24.44
N ALA A 22 -21.80 17.04 -24.02
CA ALA A 22 -22.79 17.81 -23.26
C ALA A 22 -22.18 18.51 -22.01
N ASP A 23 -21.01 18.05 -21.58
CA ASP A 23 -20.14 18.67 -20.59
C ASP A 23 -19.71 20.11 -20.99
N ASP A 24 -19.37 20.38 -22.26
CA ASP A 24 -18.98 21.72 -22.73
C ASP A 24 -20.17 22.71 -22.71
N ILE A 25 -21.36 22.23 -23.08
CA ILE A 25 -22.59 23.04 -23.09
C ILE A 25 -23.03 23.37 -21.65
N ALA A 26 -22.89 22.42 -20.73
CA ALA A 26 -23.20 22.64 -19.31
C ALA A 26 -22.19 23.57 -18.62
N LEU A 27 -20.90 23.44 -18.93
CA LEU A 27 -19.87 24.37 -18.47
C LEU A 27 -20.08 25.79 -19.03
N GLU A 28 -20.49 25.91 -20.29
CA GLU A 28 -20.80 27.20 -20.90
C GLU A 28 -22.04 27.86 -20.29
N ALA A 29 -23.09 27.09 -19.98
CA ALA A 29 -24.29 27.59 -19.29
C ALA A 29 -23.99 28.06 -17.84
N ILE A 30 -23.17 27.31 -17.09
CA ILE A 30 -22.74 27.71 -15.73
C ILE A 30 -21.82 28.94 -15.77
N ALA A 31 -20.99 29.08 -16.81
CA ALA A 31 -20.14 30.24 -17.00
C ALA A 31 -20.95 31.49 -17.42
N GLN A 32 -22.06 31.31 -18.13
CA GLN A 32 -22.97 32.40 -18.53
C GLN A 32 -23.78 32.92 -17.34
N SER A 33 -24.33 32.05 -16.48
CA SER A 33 -25.04 32.47 -15.25
C SER A 33 -24.13 33.21 -14.26
N SER A 34 -22.84 32.86 -14.24
CA SER A 34 -21.84 33.56 -13.43
C SER A 34 -21.47 34.96 -13.96
N LYS A 35 -21.71 35.25 -15.25
CA LYS A 35 -21.38 36.53 -15.90
C LYS A 35 -22.50 37.57 -15.80
N ASN A 36 -23.77 37.16 -15.68
CA ASN A 36 -24.92 38.07 -15.61
C ASN A 36 -25.12 38.73 -14.24
N LYS A 37 -24.27 38.44 -13.24
CA LYS A 37 -24.36 38.98 -11.87
C LYS A 37 -24.06 40.49 -11.72
N ALA A 38 -24.02 41.25 -12.81
CA ALA A 38 -23.62 42.65 -12.85
C ALA A 38 -24.76 43.64 -13.22
N ASP A 39 -26.01 43.17 -13.39
CA ASP A 39 -27.18 44.03 -13.63
C ASP A 39 -28.27 43.76 -12.58
N ASP A 40 -28.60 44.78 -11.77
CA ASP A 40 -29.38 44.69 -10.53
C ASP A 40 -30.89 44.97 -10.76
N SER A 41 -31.47 44.43 -11.84
CA SER A 41 -32.86 44.66 -12.22
C SER A 41 -33.71 43.41 -12.49
N GLU A 42 -33.28 42.23 -12.04
CA GLU A 42 -34.06 40.99 -12.18
C GLU A 42 -34.73 40.59 -10.86
N SER A 43 -35.99 40.15 -10.94
CA SER A 43 -36.81 39.81 -9.78
C SER A 43 -36.26 38.54 -9.10
N GLU A 44 -36.39 38.45 -7.77
CA GLU A 44 -35.97 37.27 -6.99
C GLU A 44 -36.58 35.94 -7.49
N VAL A 45 -37.69 36.03 -8.22
CA VAL A 45 -38.38 34.88 -8.83
C VAL A 45 -37.61 34.35 -10.05
N ASP A 46 -37.06 35.24 -10.89
CA ASP A 46 -36.30 34.85 -12.10
C ASP A 46 -34.97 34.18 -11.74
N LYS A 47 -34.28 34.69 -10.70
CA LYS A 47 -33.05 34.09 -10.15
C LYS A 47 -33.30 32.70 -9.54
N SER A 48 -34.47 32.51 -8.92
CA SER A 48 -34.87 31.22 -8.35
C SER A 48 -35.14 30.18 -9.45
N ASP A 49 -35.77 30.58 -10.56
CA ASP A 49 -36.03 29.69 -11.69
C ASP A 49 -34.75 29.31 -12.44
N GLU A 50 -33.82 30.24 -12.66
CA GLU A 50 -32.52 29.94 -13.29
C GLU A 50 -31.66 29.02 -12.40
N PHE A 51 -31.70 29.23 -11.09
CA PHE A 51 -31.04 28.34 -10.12
C PHE A 51 -31.63 26.93 -10.13
N ALA A 52 -32.96 26.81 -10.17
CA ALA A 52 -33.65 25.52 -10.25
C ALA A 52 -33.31 24.77 -11.55
N GLN A 53 -33.22 25.47 -12.68
CA GLN A 53 -32.82 24.90 -13.96
C GLN A 53 -31.36 24.41 -13.95
N THR A 54 -30.46 25.19 -13.33
CA THR A 54 -29.05 24.82 -13.18
C THR A 54 -28.89 23.59 -12.29
N LEU A 55 -29.62 23.53 -11.18
CA LEU A 55 -29.63 22.38 -10.27
C LEU A 55 -30.12 21.12 -10.98
N HIS A 56 -31.21 21.21 -11.73
CA HIS A 56 -31.77 20.09 -12.47
C HIS A 56 -30.84 19.58 -13.58
N SER A 57 -30.12 20.48 -14.26
CA SER A 57 -29.08 20.12 -15.24
C SER A 57 -27.93 19.36 -14.56
N LEU A 58 -27.47 19.86 -13.41
CA LEU A 58 -26.41 19.22 -12.63
C LEU A 58 -26.84 17.83 -12.13
N GLU A 59 -28.07 17.68 -11.64
CA GLU A 59 -28.63 16.38 -11.22
C GLU A 59 -28.60 15.36 -12.36
N LYS A 60 -29.02 15.75 -13.57
CA LYS A 60 -28.97 14.87 -14.75
C LYS A 60 -27.55 14.45 -15.13
N VAL A 61 -26.59 15.38 -15.02
CA VAL A 61 -25.17 15.07 -15.27
C VAL A 61 -24.66 14.10 -14.21
N ILE A 62 -24.92 14.36 -12.93
CA ILE A 62 -24.52 13.49 -11.82
C ILE A 62 -25.11 12.09 -12.00
N GLU A 63 -26.40 11.99 -12.31
CA GLU A 63 -27.08 10.72 -12.55
C GLU A 63 -26.46 9.95 -13.73
N SER A 64 -26.23 10.63 -14.86
CA SER A 64 -25.58 10.03 -16.04
C SER A 64 -24.17 9.52 -15.72
N LYS A 65 -23.35 10.29 -14.99
CA LYS A 65 -22.00 9.87 -14.59
C LYS A 65 -22.06 8.72 -13.58
N ALA A 66 -23.00 8.74 -12.62
CA ALA A 66 -23.19 7.67 -11.65
C ALA A 66 -23.55 6.34 -12.34
N ASN A 67 -24.49 6.38 -13.29
CA ASN A 67 -24.89 5.21 -14.09
C ASN A 67 -23.73 4.67 -14.95
N LYS A 68 -22.96 5.57 -15.57
CA LYS A 68 -21.75 5.19 -16.33
C LYS A 68 -20.70 4.54 -15.42
N LEU A 69 -20.51 5.07 -14.22
CA LEU A 69 -19.58 4.52 -13.23
C LEU A 69 -20.01 3.13 -12.76
N MET A 70 -21.30 2.91 -12.47
CA MET A 70 -21.81 1.58 -12.12
C MET A 70 -21.60 0.57 -13.26
N THR A 71 -21.90 0.99 -14.50
CA THR A 71 -21.69 0.15 -15.69
C THR A 71 -20.21 -0.21 -15.88
N LEU A 72 -19.30 0.75 -15.68
CA LEU A 72 -17.86 0.51 -15.77
C LEU A 72 -17.37 -0.42 -14.67
N LYS A 73 -17.85 -0.28 -13.43
CA LYS A 73 -17.53 -1.20 -12.34
C LYS A 73 -17.93 -2.64 -12.66
N GLU A 74 -19.12 -2.84 -13.22
CA GLU A 74 -19.58 -4.17 -13.62
C GLU A 74 -18.73 -4.76 -14.76
N LYS A 75 -18.40 -3.94 -15.78
CA LYS A 75 -17.49 -4.37 -16.85
C LYS A 75 -16.11 -4.76 -16.32
N ILE A 76 -15.56 -4.01 -15.34
CA ILE A 76 -14.28 -4.36 -14.71
C ILE A 76 -14.39 -5.71 -13.99
N LYS A 77 -15.48 -5.95 -13.25
CA LYS A 77 -15.71 -7.22 -12.56
C LYS A 77 -15.75 -8.39 -13.56
N GLN A 78 -16.52 -8.25 -14.64
CA GLN A 78 -16.60 -9.26 -15.71
C GLN A 78 -15.23 -9.51 -16.36
N LYS A 79 -14.45 -8.45 -16.64
CA LYS A 79 -13.11 -8.60 -17.22
C LYS A 79 -12.13 -9.29 -16.27
N ARG A 80 -12.22 -9.04 -14.96
CA ARG A 80 -11.41 -9.76 -13.96
C ARG A 80 -11.75 -11.25 -13.94
N GLU A 81 -13.03 -11.59 -14.03
CA GLU A 81 -13.47 -12.99 -14.11
C GLU A 81 -12.99 -13.66 -15.40
N MET A 82 -13.08 -12.96 -16.54
CA MET A 82 -12.51 -13.47 -17.81
C MET A 82 -11.00 -13.72 -17.69
N VAL A 83 -10.25 -12.78 -17.09
CA VAL A 83 -8.80 -12.95 -16.87
C VAL A 83 -8.53 -14.14 -15.96
N LYS A 84 -9.28 -14.29 -14.87
CA LYS A 84 -9.19 -15.44 -13.98
C LYS A 84 -9.45 -16.75 -14.74
N ASN A 85 -10.50 -16.81 -15.56
CA ASN A 85 -10.83 -17.97 -16.38
C ASN A 85 -9.72 -18.28 -17.40
N VAL A 86 -9.03 -17.29 -17.96
CA VAL A 86 -7.90 -17.54 -18.88
C VAL A 86 -6.79 -18.29 -18.15
N TYR A 87 -6.41 -17.86 -16.94
CA TYR A 87 -5.40 -18.56 -16.14
C TYR A 87 -5.88 -19.93 -15.69
N GLU A 88 -7.12 -20.04 -15.22
CA GLU A 88 -7.67 -21.32 -14.74
C GLU A 88 -7.84 -22.36 -15.85
N ASN A 89 -8.01 -21.96 -17.11
CA ASN A 89 -8.14 -22.90 -18.22
C ASN A 89 -6.82 -23.15 -18.96
N ASP A 90 -5.73 -22.46 -18.61
CA ASP A 90 -4.42 -22.67 -19.21
C ASP A 90 -3.72 -23.87 -18.55
N PRO A 91 -3.46 -24.98 -19.26
CA PRO A 91 -2.88 -26.17 -18.66
C PRO A 91 -1.46 -25.95 -18.14
N GLN A 92 -0.67 -25.08 -18.80
CA GLN A 92 0.70 -24.78 -18.37
C GLN A 92 0.72 -23.99 -17.06
N TYR A 93 -0.20 -23.07 -16.87
CA TYR A 93 -0.38 -22.33 -15.63
C TYR A 93 -0.83 -23.23 -14.48
N GLN A 94 -1.76 -24.17 -14.73
CA GLN A 94 -2.17 -25.16 -13.74
C GLN A 94 -0.99 -26.04 -13.31
N GLU A 95 -0.27 -26.64 -14.27
CA GLU A 95 0.91 -27.48 -14.01
C GLU A 95 1.99 -26.73 -13.23
N ALA A 96 2.27 -25.47 -13.60
CA ALA A 96 3.23 -24.63 -12.88
C ALA A 96 2.75 -24.30 -11.45
N THR A 97 1.45 -24.13 -11.24
CA THR A 97 0.87 -23.87 -9.92
C THR A 97 0.97 -25.09 -9.02
N GLU A 98 0.63 -26.28 -9.54
CA GLU A 98 0.76 -27.56 -8.84
C GLU A 98 2.22 -27.84 -8.47
N ALA A 99 3.14 -27.72 -9.42
CA ALA A 99 4.57 -27.91 -9.17
C ALA A 99 5.11 -26.96 -8.08
N ARG A 100 4.64 -25.71 -8.06
CA ARG A 100 4.99 -24.74 -7.00
C ARG A 100 4.44 -25.17 -5.63
N GLU A 101 3.21 -25.65 -5.59
CA GLU A 101 2.58 -26.10 -4.35
C GLU A 101 3.29 -27.34 -3.79
N GLU A 102 3.61 -28.31 -4.63
CA GLU A 102 4.41 -29.48 -4.27
C GLU A 102 5.80 -29.07 -3.76
N ALA A 103 6.53 -28.22 -4.50
CA ALA A 103 7.83 -27.73 -4.07
C ALA A 103 7.76 -27.01 -2.72
N THR A 104 6.69 -26.24 -2.48
CA THR A 104 6.46 -25.57 -1.19
C THR A 104 6.20 -26.57 -0.07
N GLN A 105 5.43 -27.62 -0.32
CA GLN A 105 5.19 -28.68 0.66
C GLN A 105 6.48 -29.44 0.99
N VAL A 106 7.25 -29.83 -0.02
CA VAL A 106 8.55 -30.49 0.14
C VAL A 106 9.52 -29.61 0.92
N PHE A 107 9.61 -28.32 0.59
CA PHE A 107 10.43 -27.37 1.35
C PHE A 107 10.03 -27.29 2.82
N LYS A 108 8.73 -27.16 3.11
CA LYS A 108 8.20 -27.11 4.48
C LYS A 108 8.50 -28.40 5.25
N GLN A 109 8.29 -29.56 4.63
CA GLN A 109 8.58 -30.85 5.24
C GLN A 109 10.08 -31.02 5.50
N ARG A 110 10.94 -30.67 4.54
CA ARG A 110 12.39 -30.72 4.71
C ARG A 110 12.84 -29.79 5.83
N ARG A 111 12.27 -28.59 5.92
CA ARG A 111 12.53 -27.67 7.02
C ARG A 111 12.11 -28.27 8.37
N SER A 112 10.89 -28.81 8.49
CA SER A 112 10.42 -29.45 9.74
C SER A 112 11.34 -30.59 10.17
N THR A 113 11.70 -31.47 9.24
CA THR A 113 12.60 -32.60 9.54
C THR A 113 13.99 -32.12 9.96
N LEU A 114 14.53 -31.05 9.35
CA LEU A 114 15.78 -30.42 9.79
C LEU A 114 15.65 -29.81 11.19
N GLU A 115 14.52 -29.18 11.49
CA GLU A 115 14.24 -28.61 12.81
C GLU A 115 14.15 -29.67 13.92
N GLU A 116 13.76 -30.89 13.57
CA GLU A 116 13.70 -32.02 14.49
C GLU A 116 15.04 -32.75 14.68
N THR A 117 16.05 -32.46 13.85
CA THR A 117 17.38 -33.10 13.98
C THR A 117 18.03 -32.78 15.32
N ALA A 118 18.81 -33.73 15.84
CA ALA A 118 19.59 -33.54 17.08
C ALA A 118 20.55 -32.34 16.99
N GLN A 119 21.16 -32.10 15.83
CA GLN A 119 22.04 -30.95 15.59
C GLN A 119 21.30 -29.62 15.73
N MET A 120 20.11 -29.49 15.14
CA MET A 120 19.33 -28.25 15.25
C MET A 120 18.81 -28.02 16.67
N ARG A 121 18.46 -29.09 17.39
CA ARG A 121 18.08 -28.99 18.82
C ARG A 121 19.24 -28.51 19.67
N SER A 122 20.44 -29.10 19.51
CA SER A 122 21.67 -28.65 20.20
C SER A 122 21.95 -27.17 19.93
N LEU A 123 21.92 -26.75 18.66
CA LEU A 123 22.14 -25.35 18.30
C LEU A 123 21.09 -24.42 18.91
N ARG A 124 19.83 -24.84 19.03
CA ARG A 124 18.77 -24.05 19.68
C ARG A 124 18.97 -23.93 21.18
N GLU A 125 19.42 -25.00 21.83
CA GLU A 125 19.77 -24.99 23.25
C GLU A 125 20.98 -24.09 23.49
N GLU A 126 22.07 -24.26 22.73
CA GLU A 126 23.25 -23.39 22.79
C GLU A 126 22.90 -21.92 22.54
N MET A 127 22.04 -21.63 21.55
CA MET A 127 21.56 -20.26 21.31
C MET A 127 20.72 -19.71 22.46
N ARG A 128 19.98 -20.57 23.19
CA ARG A 128 19.19 -20.14 24.34
C ARG A 128 20.13 -19.83 25.51
N ASP A 129 21.07 -20.72 25.77
CA ASP A 129 22.02 -20.59 26.86
C ASP A 129 22.91 -19.34 26.65
N LEU A 130 23.42 -19.12 25.44
CA LEU A 130 24.14 -17.88 25.09
C LEU A 130 23.30 -16.61 25.29
N LYS A 131 21.98 -16.66 25.06
CA LYS A 131 21.10 -15.51 25.31
C LYS A 131 20.88 -15.26 26.80
N GLU A 132 20.80 -16.32 27.59
CA GLU A 132 20.75 -16.21 29.05
C GLU A 132 22.05 -15.63 29.58
N ASP A 133 23.20 -16.14 29.13
CA ASP A 133 24.53 -15.62 29.49
C ASP A 133 24.68 -14.13 29.13
N VAL A 134 24.26 -13.73 27.92
CA VAL A 134 24.28 -12.31 27.51
C VAL A 134 23.45 -11.46 28.46
N LYS A 135 22.24 -11.91 28.81
CA LYS A 135 21.36 -11.16 29.70
C LYS A 135 21.94 -11.02 31.11
N ASP A 136 22.53 -12.09 31.65
CA ASP A 136 23.14 -12.08 32.97
C ASP A 136 24.39 -11.18 33.01
N ILE A 137 25.20 -11.21 31.96
CA ILE A 137 26.35 -10.30 31.79
C ILE A 137 25.88 -8.85 31.64
N GLU A 138 24.84 -8.58 30.85
CA GLU A 138 24.28 -7.22 30.69
C GLU A 138 23.72 -6.67 32.00
N GLU A 139 23.02 -7.48 32.79
CA GLU A 139 22.49 -7.08 34.10
C GLU A 139 23.62 -6.80 35.08
N SER A 140 24.62 -7.69 35.15
CA SER A 140 25.83 -7.48 35.93
C SER A 140 26.56 -6.21 35.51
N LEU A 141 26.82 -6.03 34.21
CA LEU A 141 27.52 -4.87 33.66
C LEU A 141 26.76 -3.58 33.96
N SER A 142 25.44 -3.55 33.78
CA SER A 142 24.60 -2.40 34.11
C SER A 142 24.75 -1.99 35.57
N ASN A 143 24.77 -2.95 36.50
CA ASN A 143 24.98 -2.66 37.92
C ASN A 143 26.36 -2.05 38.17
N HIS A 144 27.41 -2.58 37.54
CA HIS A 144 28.77 -2.04 37.65
C HIS A 144 28.89 -0.63 37.06
N LEU A 145 28.28 -0.37 35.90
CA LEU A 145 28.28 0.94 35.24
C LEU A 145 27.54 1.99 36.06
N ILE A 146 26.41 1.64 36.69
CA ILE A 146 25.70 2.53 37.62
C ILE A 146 26.59 2.87 38.82
N ASN A 147 27.24 1.88 39.44
CA ASN A 147 28.15 2.10 40.56
C ASN A 147 29.35 2.96 40.15
N TYR A 148 29.93 2.72 38.96
CA TYR A 148 31.02 3.51 38.41
C TYR A 148 30.62 4.98 38.23
N HIS A 149 29.45 5.24 37.65
CA HIS A 149 28.92 6.59 37.51
C HIS A 149 28.67 7.26 38.87
N GLN A 150 28.15 6.53 39.86
CA GLN A 150 27.96 7.07 41.22
C GLN A 150 29.28 7.50 41.90
N LEU A 151 30.37 6.79 41.62
CA LEU A 151 31.69 7.07 42.20
C LEU A 151 32.45 8.17 41.47
N THR A 152 32.36 8.21 40.14
CA THR A 152 33.20 9.06 39.28
C THR A 152 32.46 10.22 38.64
N ASN A 153 31.12 10.18 38.62
CA ASN A 153 30.26 11.03 37.79
C ASN A 153 30.62 11.03 36.29
N SER A 154 31.31 9.98 35.82
CA SER A 154 31.64 9.79 34.41
C SER A 154 30.69 8.78 33.76
N THR A 155 30.29 9.06 32.52
CA THR A 155 29.52 8.18 31.63
C THR A 155 30.39 7.52 30.57
N SER A 156 31.71 7.52 30.77
CA SER A 156 32.68 6.89 29.88
C SER A 156 33.78 6.19 30.67
N PHE A 157 34.30 5.11 30.12
CA PHE A 157 35.41 4.35 30.70
C PHE A 157 36.42 3.93 29.61
N ASP A 158 37.69 3.85 29.98
CA ASP A 158 38.74 3.40 29.08
C ASP A 158 38.85 1.87 29.11
N THR A 159 39.04 1.29 27.93
CA THR A 159 39.30 -0.14 27.76
C THR A 159 40.78 -0.44 27.78
N SER A 160 41.13 -1.71 28.01
CA SER A 160 42.53 -2.18 28.01
C SER A 160 43.24 -1.93 26.67
N ASP A 161 42.48 -1.78 25.59
CA ASP A 161 42.99 -1.58 24.23
C ASP A 161 43.25 -0.09 23.94
N GLY A 162 42.95 0.80 24.90
CA GLY A 162 43.14 2.24 24.77
C GLY A 162 41.95 2.98 24.14
N ASP A 163 40.85 2.26 23.87
CA ASP A 163 39.61 2.87 23.39
C ASP A 163 38.75 3.35 24.55
N GLN A 164 38.11 4.52 24.40
CA GLN A 164 37.14 5.04 25.36
C GLN A 164 35.72 4.63 24.95
N TRP A 165 35.00 3.96 25.85
CA TRP A 165 33.62 3.52 25.63
C TRP A 165 32.67 4.40 26.44
N GLU A 166 31.58 4.82 25.82
CA GLU A 166 30.51 5.59 26.45
C GLU A 166 29.32 4.70 26.79
N PHE A 167 28.62 4.99 27.89
CA PHE A 167 27.42 4.28 28.29
C PHE A 167 26.32 5.21 28.81
N ASP A 168 25.07 4.80 28.58
CA ASP A 168 23.88 5.52 29.05
C ASP A 168 23.19 4.76 30.19
N ILE A 169 22.80 5.48 31.25
CA ILE A 169 21.96 4.94 32.33
C ILE A 169 20.49 5.18 31.99
N LYS A 170 19.75 4.11 31.65
CA LYS A 170 18.31 4.19 31.32
C LYS A 170 17.46 3.61 32.46
N ALA A 171 16.75 4.47 33.19
CA ALA A 171 15.69 4.05 34.09
C ALA A 171 14.37 3.84 33.32
N LYS A 172 13.66 2.73 33.56
CA LYS A 172 12.32 2.49 33.00
C LYS A 172 11.33 2.20 34.13
N VAL A 173 10.19 2.89 34.11
CA VAL A 173 9.06 2.62 35.02
C VAL A 173 8.25 1.44 34.48
N LYS A 174 7.99 0.43 35.31
CA LYS A 174 7.09 -0.67 34.94
C LYS A 174 5.63 -0.30 35.25
N ASN A 175 4.69 -0.88 34.50
CA ASN A 175 3.25 -0.66 34.71
C ASN A 175 2.84 -1.00 36.15
N LYS A 176 1.92 -0.21 36.72
CA LYS A 176 1.34 -0.45 38.04
C LYS A 176 0.70 -1.85 38.06
N LYS A 177 1.09 -2.71 39.01
CA LYS A 177 0.34 -3.93 39.31
C LYS A 177 -1.05 -3.51 39.78
N THR A 178 -2.07 -3.80 38.99
CA THR A 178 -3.45 -3.82 39.47
C THR A 178 -3.61 -5.14 40.21
N GLU A 179 -3.82 -5.07 41.53
CA GLU A 179 -4.27 -6.23 42.33
C GLU A 179 -5.69 -6.65 41.94
#